data_AF-A0A1J5Q7D2-F1
#
_entry.id   AF-A0A1J5Q7D2-F1
#
_cell.length_a   1.000
_cell.length_b   1.000
_cell.length_c   1.000
_cell.angle_alpha   90.00
_cell.angle_beta   90.00
_cell.angle_gamma   90.00
#
_symmetry.space_group_name_H-M   'P 1'
#
loop_
_entity.id
_entity.type
_entity.pdbx_description
1 polymer ?
#
loop_
_entity_poly.entity_id
_entity_poly.type
_entity_poly.pdbx_seq_one_letter_code
_entity_poly.pdbx_strand_id
1 'polypeptide(L)' 'MYHDQGLPVLKFAGFGEAVNITLGLPIIRTSVDHGTALNSAGQGKAKGGSLRAAILCALSRAGLSDS' A
#
# COMPACT_ATOMS: atom_id res chain seq x y z
N MET A 1 -10.72 -12.25 -15.59
CA MET A 1 -9.70 -12.57 -14.56
C MET A 1 -10.11 -11.92 -13.25
N TYR A 2 -9.78 -12.52 -12.10
CA TYR A 2 -10.31 -12.16 -10.78
C TYR A 2 -9.22 -12.00 -9.71
N HIS A 3 -9.61 -11.44 -8.55
CA HIS A 3 -8.76 -11.03 -7.42
C HIS A 3 -7.68 -12.06 -7.05
N ASP A 4 -8.08 -13.30 -6.81
CA ASP A 4 -7.19 -14.35 -6.29
C ASP A 4 -6.22 -14.91 -7.35
N GLN A 5 -6.31 -14.48 -8.61
CA GLN A 5 -5.34 -14.88 -9.64
C GLN A 5 -4.06 -14.04 -9.57
N GLY A 6 -4.13 -12.77 -9.14
CA GLY A 6 -2.99 -11.86 -9.15
C GLY A 6 -2.43 -11.54 -7.76
N LEU A 7 -3.31 -11.34 -6.78
CA LEU A 7 -2.92 -10.84 -5.45
C LEU A 7 -2.04 -11.79 -4.64
N PRO A 8 -2.21 -13.13 -4.68
CA PRO A 8 -1.29 -14.03 -3.97
C PRO A 8 0.16 -13.89 -4.43
N VAL A 9 0.39 -13.77 -5.74
CA VAL A 9 1.74 -13.62 -6.31
C VAL A 9 2.34 -12.27 -5.93
N LEU A 10 1.57 -11.19 -6.04
CA LEU A 10 2.00 -9.84 -5.65
C LEU A 10 2.40 -9.79 -4.17
N LYS A 11 1.54 -10.33 -3.29
CA LYS A 11 1.77 -10.32 -1.84
C LYS A 11 2.94 -11.17 -1.43
N PHE A 12 3.18 -12.28 -2.13
CA PHE A 12 4.38 -13.08 -1.91
C PHE A 12 5.66 -12.31 -2.28
N ALA A 13 5.67 -11.62 -3.41
CA ALA A 13 6.85 -10.91 -3.91
C ALA A 13 7.17 -9.60 -3.16
N GLY A 14 6.16 -8.89 -2.65
CA GLY A 14 6.30 -7.53 -2.12
C GLY A 14 5.74 -7.32 -0.71
N PHE A 15 5.69 -8.37 0.12
CA PHE A 15 5.03 -8.30 1.43
C PHE A 15 5.56 -7.15 2.29
N GLY A 16 4.69 -6.18 2.59
CA GLY A 16 5.02 -5.03 3.43
C GLY A 16 5.50 -3.78 2.69
N GLU A 17 5.73 -3.85 1.38
CA GLU A 17 6.10 -2.70 0.53
C GLU A 17 5.14 -2.49 -0.65
N ALA A 18 4.24 -3.43 -0.91
CA ALA A 18 3.18 -3.27 -1.89
C ALA A 18 2.24 -2.09 -1.55
N VAL A 19 1.77 -1.43 -2.60
CA VAL A 19 0.87 -0.27 -2.55
C VAL A 19 -0.37 -0.56 -3.38
N ASN A 20 -1.54 -0.32 -2.80
CA ASN A 20 -2.81 -0.36 -3.53
C ASN A 20 -3.06 1.01 -4.17
N ILE A 21 -3.21 1.05 -5.50
CA ILE A 21 -3.46 2.26 -6.28
C ILE A 21 -4.85 2.15 -6.91
N THR A 22 -5.69 3.17 -6.70
CA THR A 22 -7.01 3.23 -7.36
C THR A 22 -6.93 4.09 -8.61
N LEU A 23 -7.17 3.46 -9.76
CA LEU A 23 -7.23 4.12 -11.05
C LEU A 23 -8.67 4.57 -11.34
N GLY A 24 -8.82 5.65 -12.13
CA GLY A 24 -10.13 6.17 -12.58
C GLY A 24 -10.77 7.24 -11.68
N LEU A 25 -10.13 7.63 -10.57
CA LEU A 25 -10.58 8.74 -9.73
C LEU A 25 -9.99 10.09 -10.21
N PRO A 26 -10.67 11.23 -9.94
CA PRO A 26 -10.15 12.56 -10.24
C PRO A 26 -9.10 13.06 -9.24
N ILE A 27 -8.65 12.19 -8.33
CA ILE A 27 -7.63 12.45 -7.31
C ILE A 27 -6.65 11.28 -7.26
N ILE A 28 -5.42 11.55 -6.82
CA ILE A 28 -4.44 10.51 -6.50
C ILE A 28 -4.91 9.79 -5.23
N ARG A 29 -5.16 8.48 -5.32
CA ARG A 29 -5.52 7.65 -4.17
C ARG A 29 -4.63 6.41 -4.11
N THR A 30 -3.78 6.37 -3.09
CA THR A 30 -3.00 5.20 -2.68
C THR A 30 -3.52 4.68 -1.33
N SER A 31 -3.20 3.43 -1.00
CA SER A 31 -3.56 2.79 0.27
C SER A 31 -2.59 1.68 0.63
N VAL A 32 -2.59 1.29 1.90
CA VAL A 32 -1.82 0.14 2.40
C VAL A 32 -2.33 -1.18 1.81
N ASP A 33 -1.47 -2.20 1.77
CA ASP A 33 -1.79 -3.54 1.22
C ASP A 33 -2.22 -4.57 2.30
N HIS A 34 -2.40 -4.13 3.54
CA HIS A 34 -2.84 -4.98 4.65
C HIS A 34 -4.19 -4.56 5.21
N GLY A 35 -4.82 -5.50 5.95
CA GLY A 35 -6.03 -5.24 6.71
C GLY A 35 -5.77 -4.52 8.04
N THR A 36 -6.77 -4.48 8.90
CA THR A 36 -6.75 -3.70 10.14
C THR A 36 -5.81 -4.22 11.23
N ALA A 37 -5.45 -5.52 11.20
CA ALA A 37 -4.61 -6.17 12.20
C ALA A 37 -5.05 -5.86 13.66
N LEU A 38 -6.35 -5.98 13.96
CA LEU A 38 -6.95 -5.59 15.25
C LEU A 38 -6.25 -6.21 16.47
N ASN A 39 -5.82 -7.46 16.34
CA ASN A 39 -5.08 -8.17 17.39
C ASN A 39 -3.74 -7.54 17.75
N SER A 40 -3.24 -6.58 16.95
CA SER A 40 -1.98 -5.86 17.17
C SER A 40 -2.19 -4.37 17.46
N ALA A 41 -3.44 -3.91 17.49
CA ALA A 41 -3.76 -2.52 17.80
C ALA A 41 -3.31 -2.16 19.22
N GLY A 42 -2.70 -0.98 19.40
CA GLY A 42 -2.23 -0.48 20.69
C GLY A 42 -0.98 -1.16 21.26
N GLN A 43 -0.38 -2.13 20.56
CA GLN A 43 0.79 -2.87 21.07
C GLN A 43 2.15 -2.28 20.67
N GLY A 44 2.17 -1.26 19.81
CA GLY A 44 3.42 -0.66 19.30
C GLY A 44 4.21 -1.57 18.35
N LYS A 45 3.61 -2.66 17.85
CA LYS A 45 4.27 -3.66 16.98
C LYS A 45 3.94 -3.53 15.50
N ALA A 46 3.18 -2.51 15.10
CA ALA A 46 2.77 -2.32 13.72
C ALA A 46 3.98 -1.95 12.83
N LYS A 47 4.10 -2.60 11.67
CA LYS A 47 5.13 -2.27 10.68
C LYS A 47 4.62 -1.17 9.76
N GLY A 48 5.26 0.00 9.77
CA GLY A 48 4.85 1.17 8.97
C GLY A 48 5.28 1.15 7.49
N GLY A 49 5.92 0.07 7.01
CA GLY A 49 6.49 -0.02 5.66
C GLY A 49 5.48 0.27 4.55
N SER A 50 4.33 -0.41 4.55
CA SER A 50 3.31 -0.26 3.51
C SER A 50 2.69 1.14 3.51
N LEU A 51 2.52 1.76 4.69
CA LEU A 51 2.05 3.14 4.78
C LEU A 51 3.09 4.12 4.20
N ARG A 52 4.37 3.95 4.54
CA ARG A 52 5.46 4.76 3.99
C ARG A 52 5.53 4.63 2.47
N ALA A 53 5.48 3.40 1.95
CA ALA A 53 5.47 3.13 0.51
C ALA A 53 4.27 3.79 -0.18
N ALA A 54 3.08 3.70 0.42
CA ALA A 54 1.86 4.32 -0.14
C ALA A 54 1.96 5.85 -0.20
N ILE A 55 2.53 6.50 0.82
CA ILE A 55 2.77 7.95 0.85
C ILE A 55 3.79 8.36 -0.22
N LEU A 56 4.95 7.67 -0.29
CA LEU A 56 5.99 7.97 -1.28
C LEU A 56 5.48 7.78 -2.72
N CYS A 57 4.68 6.73 -2.96
CA CYS A 57 4.04 6.50 -4.24
C CYS A 57 3.12 7.67 -4.63
N ALA A 58 2.30 8.17 -3.68
CA ALA A 58 1.43 9.31 -3.92
C ALA A 58 2.22 10.59 -4.23
N LEU A 59 3.30 10.88 -3.47
CA LEU A 59 4.18 12.03 -3.71
C LEU A 59 4.83 11.96 -5.09
N SER A 60 5.37 10.80 -5.48
CA SER A 60 5.94 10.59 -6.81
C SER A 60 4.90 10.81 -7.92
N ARG A 61 3.67 10.30 -7.76
CA ARG A 61 2.56 10.51 -8.71
C ARG A 61 2.10 11.98 -8.77
N ALA A 62 2.27 12.73 -7.70
CA ALA A 62 1.98 14.16 -7.63
C ALA A 62 3.12 15.03 -8.19
N GLY A 63 4.25 14.45 -8.60
CA GLY A 63 5.43 15.19 -9.05
C GLY A 63 6.22 15.85 -7.91
N LEU A 64 6.05 15.38 -6.67
CA LEU A 64 6.64 15.93 -5.45
C LEU A 64 7.75 15.04 -4.86
N SER A 65 8.33 14.14 -5.65
CA SER A 65 9.47 13.34 -5.17
C SER A 65 10.74 14.19 -5.14
N ASP A 66 11.41 14.20 -3.98
CA ASP A 66 12.76 14.76 -3.86
C ASP A 66 13.69 14.16 -4.92
N SER A 67 14.58 15.01 -5.45
CA SER A 67 15.59 14.67 -6.46
C SER A 67 16.61 13.67 -5.91
#